data_AF-A0A7T1MBW4-F1
#
_entry.id   AF-A0A7T1MBW4-F1
#
_cell.length_a   1.000
_cell.length_b   1.000
_cell.length_c   1.000
_cell.angle_alpha   90.00
_cell.angle_beta   90.00
_cell.angle_gamma   90.00
#
_symmetry.space_group_name_H-M   'P 1'
#
loop_
_entity.id
_entity.type
_entity.pdbx_description
1 polymer ?
#
loop_
_entity_poly.entity_id
_entity_poly.type
_entity_poly.pdbx_seq_one_letter_code
_entity_poly.pdbx_strand_id
1 'polypeptide(L)'
;MALAQDPESAPCTPAAVGPLRHSDDVRVNRYSSRFADVMEMRAPSCTVADYLDHHDGWFRRCAAPMTVQPLGPNGYALTLGRFGNFGFEVEPTIGLELLPQSEGVYRIVTTALSAPDASLQEIYDVEFNAALQLEEGSGSEPDPTSEGVLTQVRWELDLCVWIRLPAVIGLLPDKLVQSSGDHLLRQIVRQISRKLTWKVQEDFHATHQLPCPPRRRAPF
;
A
#
# COMPACT_ATOMS: atom_id res chain seq x y z
N MET A 1 46.89 41.08 -27.31
CA MET A 1 46.26 41.74 -26.14
C MET A 1 44.81 41.28 -26.14
N ALA A 2 44.44 40.46 -25.16
CA ALA A 2 43.31 39.52 -25.21
C ALA A 2 41.94 40.20 -25.06
N LEU A 3 40.96 39.64 -25.78
CA LEU A 3 39.54 39.97 -25.74
C LEU A 3 38.94 39.62 -24.36
N ALA A 4 38.17 40.56 -23.80
CA ALA A 4 37.33 40.32 -22.64
C ALA A 4 36.21 39.34 -23.01
N GLN A 5 36.09 38.24 -22.27
CA GLN A 5 34.95 37.33 -22.31
C GLN A 5 34.03 37.67 -21.13
N ASP A 6 32.76 37.91 -21.44
CA ASP A 6 31.65 38.00 -20.50
C ASP A 6 31.54 36.74 -19.61
N PRO A 7 31.18 36.87 -18.33
CA PRO A 7 30.85 35.71 -17.51
C PRO A 7 29.48 35.16 -17.91
N GLU A 8 29.53 34.01 -18.56
CA GLU A 8 28.40 33.14 -18.90
C GLU A 8 27.51 32.89 -17.67
N SER A 9 26.22 33.13 -17.86
CA SER A 9 25.17 32.93 -16.87
C SER A 9 25.11 31.45 -16.47
N ALA A 10 25.36 31.15 -15.20
CA ALA A 10 25.21 29.80 -14.66
C ALA A 10 23.75 29.33 -14.81
N PRO A 11 23.50 28.10 -15.31
CA PRO A 11 22.15 27.55 -15.35
C PRO A 11 21.64 27.33 -13.92
N CYS A 12 20.49 27.93 -13.63
CA CYS A 12 19.72 27.70 -12.41
C CYS A 12 19.46 26.20 -12.27
N THR A 13 20.14 25.56 -11.32
CA THR A 13 19.93 24.15 -11.00
C THR A 13 18.48 24.00 -10.55
N PRO A 14 17.63 23.16 -11.18
CA PRO A 14 16.30 22.93 -10.65
C PRO A 14 16.47 22.35 -9.24
N ALA A 15 15.94 23.07 -8.25
CA ALA A 15 15.91 22.61 -6.88
C ALA A 15 15.34 21.19 -6.88
N ALA A 16 16.06 20.24 -6.28
CA ALA A 16 15.57 18.88 -6.11
C ALA A 16 14.17 18.96 -5.51
N VAL A 17 13.15 18.59 -6.29
CA VAL A 17 11.76 18.63 -5.86
C VAL A 17 11.66 17.64 -4.71
N GLY A 18 11.59 18.16 -3.48
CA GLY A 18 11.41 17.33 -2.30
C GLY A 18 10.06 16.59 -2.37
N PRO A 19 9.88 15.53 -1.57
CA PRO A 19 8.63 14.79 -1.50
C PRO A 19 7.42 15.73 -1.28
N LEU A 20 6.31 15.51 -2.01
CA LEU A 20 5.11 16.37 -1.93
C LEU A 20 4.56 16.46 -0.50
N ARG A 21 4.81 15.47 0.36
CA ARG A 21 4.43 15.51 1.78
C ARG A 21 5.03 16.67 2.58
N HIS A 22 6.12 17.27 2.11
CA HIS A 22 6.77 18.44 2.72
C HIS A 22 6.54 19.72 1.90
N SER A 23 5.66 19.69 0.90
CA SER A 23 5.38 20.84 0.04
C SER A 23 4.39 21.80 0.71
N ASP A 24 4.71 23.09 0.70
CA ASP A 24 3.80 24.17 1.11
C ASP A 24 2.87 24.64 -0.03
N ASP A 25 2.83 23.91 -1.15
CA ASP A 25 2.01 24.29 -2.29
C ASP A 25 0.52 24.04 -2.02
N VAL A 26 -0.30 25.09 -2.12
CA VAL A 26 -1.76 25.08 -1.90
C VAL A 26 -2.49 24.10 -2.82
N ARG A 27 -1.90 23.71 -3.95
CA ARG A 27 -2.47 22.71 -4.87
C ARG A 27 -2.27 21.27 -4.39
N VAL A 28 -1.41 21.05 -3.40
CA VAL A 28 -1.14 19.73 -2.82
C VAL A 28 -2.16 19.44 -1.74
N ASN A 29 -3.00 18.46 -2.00
CA ASN A 29 -4.03 18.02 -1.07
C ASN A 29 -3.60 16.70 -0.42
N ARG A 30 -3.82 16.58 0.89
CA ARG A 30 -3.54 15.37 1.66
C ARG A 30 -4.83 14.63 1.95
N TYR A 31 -4.85 13.35 1.59
CA TYR A 31 -5.92 12.42 1.89
C TYR A 31 -5.38 11.31 2.79
N SER A 32 -6.21 10.80 3.69
CA SER A 32 -5.79 9.71 4.58
C SER A 32 -6.89 8.68 4.80
N SER A 33 -6.47 7.44 4.96
CA SER A 33 -7.36 6.32 5.25
C SER A 33 -6.68 5.32 6.18
N ARG A 34 -7.49 4.73 7.05
CA ARG A 34 -7.10 3.60 7.88
C ARG A 34 -7.91 2.38 7.52
N PHE A 35 -7.31 1.22 7.68
CA PHE A 35 -7.96 -0.06 7.46
C PHE A 35 -7.43 -1.09 8.45
N ALA A 36 -8.32 -1.95 8.94
CA ALA A 36 -7.96 -3.10 9.75
C ALA A 36 -8.85 -4.29 9.37
N ASP A 37 -8.29 -5.49 9.39
CA ASP A 37 -9.04 -6.74 9.18
C ASP A 37 -8.31 -7.90 9.87
N VAL A 38 -8.92 -9.08 9.84
CA VAL A 38 -8.33 -10.31 10.37
C VAL A 38 -8.46 -11.40 9.32
N MET A 39 -7.36 -12.09 9.03
CA MET A 39 -7.40 -13.32 8.24
C MET A 39 -7.18 -14.53 9.15
N GLU A 40 -8.12 -15.47 9.06
CA GLU A 40 -8.06 -16.75 9.75
C GLU A 40 -7.17 -17.71 8.95
N MET A 41 -6.13 -18.26 9.58
CA MET A 41 -5.22 -19.24 8.99
C MET A 41 -5.28 -20.54 9.80
N ARG A 42 -5.75 -21.63 9.18
CA ARG A 42 -5.97 -22.93 9.84
C ARG A 42 -4.70 -23.75 10.02
N ALA A 43 -3.68 -23.14 10.61
CA ALA A 43 -2.41 -23.76 10.93
C ALA A 43 -1.77 -23.11 12.17
N PRO A 44 -0.77 -23.76 12.79
CA PRO A 44 0.07 -23.15 13.82
C PRO A 44 0.81 -21.90 13.32
N SER A 45 1.17 -21.01 14.24
CA SER A 45 1.79 -19.72 13.89
C SER A 45 3.10 -19.89 13.11
N CYS A 46 3.89 -20.92 13.40
CA CYS A 46 5.13 -21.21 12.68
C CYS A 46 4.88 -21.48 11.19
N THR A 47 3.89 -22.30 10.84
CA THR A 47 3.53 -22.58 9.45
C THR A 47 3.02 -21.34 8.73
N VAL A 48 2.27 -20.49 9.43
CA VAL A 48 1.79 -19.22 8.88
C VAL A 48 2.96 -18.24 8.67
N ALA A 49 3.88 -18.17 9.62
CA ALA A 49 5.07 -17.33 9.53
C ALA A 49 5.95 -17.76 8.36
N ASP A 50 6.22 -19.06 8.22
CA ASP A 50 6.98 -19.63 7.11
C ASP A 50 6.36 -19.24 5.76
N TYR A 51 5.02 -19.30 5.63
CA TYR A 51 4.35 -18.86 4.41
C TYR A 51 4.50 -17.36 4.16
N LEU A 52 4.30 -16.52 5.18
CA LEU A 52 4.40 -15.06 5.04
C LEU A 52 5.83 -14.57 4.76
N ASP A 53 6.85 -15.27 5.28
CA ASP A 53 8.26 -14.99 5.01
C ASP A 53 8.62 -15.20 3.52
N HIS A 54 7.92 -16.10 2.81
CA HIS A 54 8.11 -16.37 1.38
C HIS A 54 7.19 -15.50 0.49
N HIS A 55 7.20 -14.19 0.74
CA HIS A 55 6.34 -13.20 0.07
C HIS A 55 6.64 -13.00 -1.42
N ASP A 56 7.85 -13.32 -1.87
CA ASP A 56 8.25 -13.30 -3.29
C ASP A 56 7.34 -14.17 -4.18
N GLY A 57 6.84 -15.29 -3.63
CA GLY A 57 5.89 -16.16 -4.28
C GLY A 57 4.47 -15.63 -4.27
N TRP A 58 3.89 -15.46 -3.08
CA TRP A 58 2.45 -15.22 -2.93
C TRP A 58 2.04 -13.77 -3.20
N PHE A 59 2.90 -12.78 -2.92
CA PHE A 59 2.52 -11.36 -3.02
C PHE A 59 2.12 -10.98 -4.44
N ARG A 60 2.89 -11.42 -5.44
CA ARG A 60 2.61 -11.16 -6.88
C ARG A 60 1.32 -11.85 -7.34
N ARG A 61 1.05 -13.08 -6.89
CA ARG A 61 -0.19 -13.81 -7.23
C ARG A 61 -1.41 -13.16 -6.60
N CYS A 62 -1.29 -12.78 -5.33
CA CYS A 62 -2.38 -12.20 -4.56
C CYS A 62 -2.71 -10.77 -4.99
N ALA A 63 -1.73 -10.00 -5.47
CA ALA A 63 -1.93 -8.61 -5.87
C ALA A 63 -2.78 -8.43 -7.15
N ALA A 64 -2.95 -9.45 -8.00
CA ALA A 64 -3.72 -9.28 -9.23
C ALA A 64 -5.15 -8.72 -8.97
N PRO A 65 -5.64 -7.75 -9.78
CA PRO A 65 -5.09 -7.28 -11.05
C PRO A 65 -4.06 -6.15 -10.93
N MET A 66 -3.62 -5.77 -9.72
CA MET A 66 -2.55 -4.79 -9.55
C MET A 66 -1.25 -5.33 -10.14
N THR A 67 -0.42 -4.42 -10.67
CA THR A 67 0.88 -4.78 -11.22
C THR A 67 1.92 -4.74 -10.12
N VAL A 68 2.69 -5.82 -9.99
CA VAL A 68 3.78 -5.93 -9.02
C VAL A 68 5.09 -6.22 -9.75
N GLN A 69 6.04 -5.30 -9.61
CA GLN A 69 7.40 -5.43 -10.09
C GLN A 69 8.36 -5.54 -8.90
N PRO A 70 9.20 -6.58 -8.81
CA PRO A 70 10.22 -6.66 -7.75
C PRO A 70 11.30 -5.59 -7.96
N LEU A 71 11.71 -4.95 -6.87
CA LEU A 71 12.82 -3.97 -6.79
C LEU A 71 14.06 -4.58 -6.12
N GLY A 72 13.88 -5.67 -5.37
CA GLY A 72 14.92 -6.39 -4.66
C GLY A 72 14.32 -7.60 -3.93
N PRO A 73 15.06 -8.22 -2.99
CA PRO A 73 14.57 -9.39 -2.25
C PRO A 73 13.28 -9.10 -1.46
N ASN A 74 13.18 -7.90 -0.88
CA ASN A 74 12.07 -7.47 -0.03
C ASN A 74 11.29 -6.28 -0.60
N GLY A 75 11.72 -5.76 -1.75
CA GLY A 75 11.21 -4.52 -2.32
C GLY A 75 10.30 -4.77 -3.53
N TYR A 76 9.21 -4.01 -3.64
CA TYR A 76 8.25 -4.11 -4.74
C TYR A 76 7.73 -2.74 -5.15
N ALA A 77 7.55 -2.53 -6.46
CA ALA A 77 6.71 -1.47 -7.00
C ALA A 77 5.31 -2.04 -7.23
N LEU A 78 4.32 -1.49 -6.54
CA LEU A 78 2.91 -1.85 -6.62
C LEU A 78 2.12 -0.76 -7.34
N THR A 79 1.62 -1.04 -8.54
CA THR A 79 0.73 -0.15 -9.28
C THR A 79 -0.73 -0.55 -9.04
N LEU A 80 -1.51 0.32 -8.39
CA LEU A 80 -2.86 0.00 -7.92
C LEU A 80 -3.92 -0.06 -9.04
N GLY A 81 -3.66 0.58 -10.18
CA GLY A 81 -4.61 0.83 -11.26
C GLY A 81 -5.06 2.29 -11.29
N ARG A 82 -5.95 2.65 -12.21
CA ARG A 82 -6.38 4.04 -12.41
C ARG A 82 -7.55 4.43 -11.52
N PHE A 83 -7.45 5.60 -10.89
CA PHE A 83 -8.46 6.17 -10.02
C PHE A 83 -8.60 7.66 -10.30
N GLY A 84 -9.82 8.17 -10.27
CA GLY A 84 -10.05 9.56 -10.60
C GLY A 84 -11.38 10.08 -10.14
N ASN A 85 -11.47 11.40 -10.10
CA ASN A 85 -12.70 12.13 -9.84
C ASN A 85 -12.62 13.51 -10.50
N PHE A 86 -13.77 14.11 -10.80
CA PHE A 86 -13.86 15.43 -11.48
C PHE A 86 -13.06 15.51 -12.79
N GLY A 87 -12.94 14.39 -13.53
CA GLY A 87 -12.19 14.33 -14.80
C GLY A 87 -10.67 14.30 -14.65
N PHE A 88 -10.15 14.19 -13.42
CA PHE A 88 -8.74 13.98 -13.13
C PHE A 88 -8.51 12.52 -12.71
N GLU A 89 -7.59 11.83 -13.38
CA GLU A 89 -7.29 10.41 -13.17
C GLU A 89 -5.79 10.22 -12.92
N VAL A 90 -5.46 9.34 -11.99
CA VAL A 90 -4.10 8.99 -11.58
C VAL A 90 -3.95 7.47 -11.48
N GLU A 91 -2.77 6.96 -11.84
CA GLU A 91 -2.40 5.56 -11.66
C GLU A 91 -1.23 5.46 -10.67
N PRO A 92 -1.50 5.41 -9.36
CA PRO A 92 -0.45 5.44 -8.36
C PRO A 92 0.36 4.14 -8.36
N THR A 93 1.68 4.31 -8.33
CA THR A 93 2.68 3.27 -8.12
C THR A 93 3.40 3.57 -6.82
N ILE A 94 3.42 2.59 -5.91
CA ILE A 94 3.98 2.72 -4.57
C ILE A 94 5.19 1.81 -4.46
N GLY A 95 6.32 2.34 -4.01
CA GLY A 95 7.45 1.52 -3.57
C GLY A 95 7.16 0.97 -2.18
N LEU A 96 7.18 -0.34 -2.04
CA LEU A 96 6.94 -1.07 -0.80
C LEU A 96 8.17 -1.89 -0.44
N GLU A 97 8.49 -1.94 0.85
CA GLU A 97 9.47 -2.86 1.41
C GLU A 97 8.80 -3.71 2.48
N LEU A 98 8.82 -5.03 2.28
CA LEU A 98 8.30 -6.03 3.21
C LEU A 98 9.45 -6.41 4.15
N LEU A 99 9.40 -5.90 5.37
CA LEU A 99 10.46 -6.13 6.34
C LEU A 99 10.39 -7.57 6.87
N PRO A 100 11.55 -8.19 7.20
CA PRO A 100 11.58 -9.44 7.93
C PRO A 100 10.77 -9.34 9.22
N GLN A 101 10.14 -10.44 9.63
CA GLN A 101 9.38 -10.47 10.86
C GLN A 101 10.25 -10.20 12.10
N SER A 102 9.60 -9.65 13.12
CA SER A 102 10.15 -9.54 14.47
C SER A 102 9.09 -10.05 15.44
N GLU A 103 9.34 -11.21 16.06
CA GLU A 103 8.45 -11.84 17.04
C GLU A 103 6.99 -12.01 16.55
N GLY A 104 6.81 -12.49 15.30
CA GLY A 104 5.47 -12.67 14.71
C GLY A 104 4.79 -11.38 14.24
N VAL A 105 5.52 -10.25 14.23
CA VAL A 105 5.08 -8.97 13.67
C VAL A 105 5.80 -8.70 12.35
N TYR A 106 5.01 -8.57 11.30
CA TYR A 106 5.45 -8.20 9.95
C TYR A 106 5.14 -6.73 9.70
N ARG A 107 6.01 -6.05 8.95
CA ARG A 107 5.80 -4.64 8.59
C ARG A 107 6.01 -4.44 7.10
N ILE A 108 5.16 -3.62 6.51
CA ILE A 108 5.28 -3.17 5.13
C ILE A 108 5.35 -1.65 5.17
N VAL A 109 6.43 -1.10 4.65
CA VAL A 109 6.69 0.34 4.68
C VAL A 109 6.91 0.87 3.27
N THR A 110 6.68 2.17 3.08
CA THR A 110 7.07 2.83 1.84
C THR A 110 8.59 2.84 1.69
N THR A 111 9.06 2.51 0.50
CA THR A 111 10.46 2.68 0.09
C THR A 111 10.52 3.52 -1.19
N ALA A 112 11.68 4.12 -1.45
CA ALA A 112 11.87 4.96 -2.62
C ALA A 112 11.81 4.13 -3.91
N LEU A 113 11.03 4.60 -4.88
CA LEU A 113 11.10 4.08 -6.24
C LEU A 113 12.31 4.68 -6.93
N SER A 114 13.26 3.85 -7.36
CA SER A 114 14.28 4.25 -8.34
C SER A 114 13.57 4.40 -9.70
N ALA A 115 13.00 5.57 -9.95
CA ALA A 115 12.09 5.79 -11.06
C ALA A 115 12.79 5.73 -12.44
N PRO A 116 12.11 5.21 -13.48
CA PRO A 116 12.28 5.68 -14.85
C PRO A 116 11.57 7.03 -15.11
N ASP A 117 10.48 7.33 -14.38
CA ASP A 117 9.66 8.54 -14.57
C ASP A 117 9.60 9.39 -13.29
N ALA A 118 10.60 10.26 -13.09
CA ALA A 118 10.61 11.26 -12.02
C ALA A 118 9.37 12.19 -12.05
N SER A 119 8.70 12.29 -13.20
CA SER A 119 7.49 13.10 -13.42
C SER A 119 6.28 12.67 -12.59
N LEU A 120 6.17 11.39 -12.20
CA LEU A 120 5.04 10.93 -11.37
C LEU A 120 5.16 11.39 -9.91
N GLN A 121 6.39 11.51 -9.40
CA GLN A 121 6.66 12.00 -8.05
C GLN A 121 6.35 13.49 -7.89
N GLU A 122 6.23 14.23 -9.00
CA GLU A 122 5.75 15.62 -9.01
C GLU A 122 4.23 15.72 -8.85
N ILE A 123 3.49 14.65 -9.17
CA ILE A 123 2.03 14.60 -9.19
C ILE A 123 1.48 14.01 -7.89
N TYR A 124 2.08 12.95 -7.36
CA TYR A 124 1.64 12.35 -6.10
C TYR A 124 2.80 11.78 -5.27
N ASP A 125 2.56 11.70 -3.96
CA ASP A 125 3.42 11.07 -2.97
C ASP A 125 2.53 10.19 -2.05
N VAL A 126 3.05 9.04 -1.64
CA VAL A 126 2.31 8.06 -0.85
C VAL A 126 3.13 7.64 0.35
N GLU A 127 2.49 7.63 1.51
CA GLU A 127 3.00 7.01 2.72
C GLU A 127 2.10 5.83 3.08
N PHE A 128 2.66 4.64 2.99
CA PHE A 128 2.03 3.36 3.24
C PHE A 128 2.74 2.71 4.41
N ASN A 129 2.00 2.45 5.49
CA ASN A 129 2.49 1.71 6.65
C ASN A 129 1.47 0.64 6.99
N ALA A 130 1.86 -0.63 6.86
CA ALA A 130 1.05 -1.75 7.31
C ALA A 130 1.80 -2.61 8.32
N ALA A 131 1.04 -3.23 9.21
CA ALA A 131 1.54 -4.23 10.14
C ALA A 131 0.65 -5.47 10.09
N LEU A 132 1.25 -6.66 10.17
CA LEU A 132 0.54 -7.92 10.37
C LEU A 132 1.07 -8.54 11.67
N GLN A 133 0.18 -9.03 12.51
CA GLN A 133 0.52 -9.68 13.77
C GLN A 133 -0.14 -11.05 13.82
N LEU A 134 0.67 -12.06 14.10
CA LEU A 134 0.21 -13.43 14.29
C LEU A 134 -0.24 -13.59 15.75
N GLU A 135 -1.49 -13.99 15.93
CA GLU A 135 -2.07 -14.35 17.21
C GLU A 135 -2.49 -15.81 17.15
N GLU A 136 -1.88 -16.66 17.99
CA GLU A 136 -2.36 -18.03 18.14
C GLU A 136 -3.69 -18.00 18.90
N GLY A 137 -4.74 -18.49 18.23
CA GLY A 137 -6.02 -18.72 18.88
C GLY A 137 -5.90 -20.00 19.69
N SER A 138 -5.86 -19.90 21.02
CA SER A 138 -6.28 -21.01 21.87
C SER A 138 -7.77 -21.22 21.58
N GLY A 139 -8.11 -22.25 20.81
CA GLY A 139 -9.49 -22.54 20.38
C GLY A 139 -10.48 -22.34 21.51
N SER A 140 -11.16 -21.20 21.51
CA SER A 140 -12.15 -20.85 22.52
C SER A 140 -13.48 -21.21 21.90
N GLU A 141 -14.09 -22.24 22.49
CA GLU A 141 -15.26 -23.00 22.03
C GLU A 141 -14.94 -24.09 20.99
N PRO A 142 -15.05 -25.39 21.36
CA PRO A 142 -14.89 -26.49 20.43
C PRO A 142 -16.08 -26.51 19.47
N ASP A 143 -15.89 -25.95 18.27
CA ASP A 143 -16.73 -26.32 17.14
C ASP A 143 -16.35 -27.78 16.79
N PRO A 144 -17.29 -28.75 16.84
CA PRO A 144 -17.00 -30.16 16.54
C PRO A 144 -16.54 -30.41 15.09
N THR A 145 -16.49 -29.37 14.25
CA THR A 145 -15.93 -29.42 12.89
C THR A 145 -14.52 -28.83 12.75
N SER A 146 -13.97 -28.21 13.81
CA SER A 146 -12.67 -27.53 13.79
C SER A 146 -11.64 -28.28 14.63
N GLU A 147 -11.27 -29.48 14.19
CA GLU A 147 -10.08 -30.18 14.67
C GLU A 147 -8.82 -29.54 14.06
N GLY A 148 -8.35 -28.42 14.62
CA GLY A 148 -7.12 -27.80 14.09
C GLY A 148 -6.63 -26.60 14.88
N VAL A 149 -5.31 -26.45 14.94
CA VAL A 149 -4.64 -25.24 15.44
C VAL A 149 -4.98 -24.07 14.52
N LEU A 150 -5.32 -22.93 15.12
CA LEU A 150 -5.75 -21.73 14.41
C LEU A 150 -4.84 -20.55 14.73
N THR A 151 -4.37 -19.86 13.70
CA THR A 151 -3.70 -18.55 13.83
C THR A 151 -4.57 -17.48 13.23
N GLN A 152 -4.82 -16.42 13.98
CA GLN A 152 -5.42 -15.19 13.46
C GLN A 152 -4.30 -14.24 13.08
N VAL A 153 -4.28 -13.78 11.83
CA VAL A 153 -3.37 -12.71 11.42
C VAL A 153 -4.17 -11.42 11.39
N ARG A 154 -3.97 -10.61 12.43
CA ARG A 154 -4.49 -9.24 12.46
C ARG A 154 -3.64 -8.39 11.55
N TRP A 155 -4.26 -7.52 10.79
CA TRP A 155 -3.49 -6.55 10.03
C TRP A 155 -4.14 -5.19 10.00
N GLU A 156 -3.28 -4.17 9.95
CA GLU A 156 -3.64 -2.78 9.95
C GLU A 156 -2.87 -2.07 8.84
N LEU A 157 -3.48 -1.02 8.28
CA LEU A 157 -2.92 -0.16 7.25
C LEU A 157 -3.26 1.29 7.56
N ASP A 158 -2.22 2.10 7.70
CA ASP A 158 -2.25 3.55 7.65
C ASP A 158 -1.76 4.02 6.28
N LEU A 159 -2.63 4.70 5.53
CA LEU A 159 -2.31 5.25 4.21
C LEU A 159 -2.52 6.76 4.19
N CYS A 160 -1.48 7.51 3.82
CA CYS A 160 -1.58 8.92 3.47
C CYS A 160 -1.15 9.14 2.02
N VAL A 161 -1.89 9.98 1.29
CA VAL A 161 -1.60 10.32 -0.10
C VAL A 161 -1.62 11.83 -0.25
N TRP A 162 -0.57 12.37 -0.84
CA TRP A 162 -0.47 13.77 -1.24
C TRP A 162 -0.58 13.84 -2.75
N ILE A 163 -1.50 14.67 -3.26
CA ILE A 163 -1.75 14.80 -4.70
C ILE A 163 -1.75 16.27 -5.07
N ARG A 164 -0.95 16.62 -6.07
CA ARG A 164 -0.98 17.93 -6.72
C ARG A 164 -2.15 17.98 -7.70
N LEU A 165 -3.18 18.74 -7.36
CA LEU A 165 -4.36 18.86 -8.20
C LEU A 165 -4.16 19.88 -9.34
N PRO A 166 -4.74 19.64 -10.53
CA PRO A 166 -4.74 20.61 -11.62
C PRO A 166 -5.45 21.91 -11.21
N ALA A 167 -5.04 23.03 -11.80
CA ALA A 167 -5.59 24.35 -11.48
C ALA A 167 -7.13 24.45 -11.65
N VAL A 168 -7.71 23.69 -12.60
CA VAL A 168 -9.15 23.67 -12.85
C VAL A 168 -9.94 23.16 -11.63
N ILE A 169 -9.37 22.25 -10.83
CA ILE A 169 -10.03 21.74 -9.61
C ILE A 169 -10.09 22.82 -8.52
N GLY A 170 -9.17 23.80 -8.54
CA GLY A 170 -9.21 24.95 -7.62
C GLY A 170 -10.41 25.88 -7.82
N LEU A 171 -11.24 25.66 -8.85
CA LEU A 171 -12.52 26.35 -9.02
C LEU A 171 -13.65 25.74 -8.18
N LEU A 172 -13.44 24.53 -7.63
CA LEU A 172 -14.40 23.85 -6.77
C LEU A 172 -14.15 24.25 -5.30
N PRO A 173 -15.19 24.22 -4.44
CA PRO A 173 -14.99 24.46 -3.00
C PRO A 173 -14.06 23.42 -2.36
N ASP A 174 -13.08 23.87 -1.58
CA ASP A 174 -12.07 23.00 -0.94
C ASP A 174 -12.70 21.83 -0.16
N LYS A 175 -13.80 22.08 0.56
CA LYS A 175 -14.52 21.03 1.30
C LYS A 175 -15.05 19.91 0.40
N LEU A 176 -15.50 20.25 -0.80
CA LEU A 176 -15.99 19.27 -1.77
C LEU A 176 -14.83 18.44 -2.32
N VAL A 177 -13.73 19.09 -2.69
CA VAL A 177 -12.51 18.43 -3.16
C VAL A 177 -11.98 17.46 -2.10
N GLN A 178 -11.84 17.94 -0.86
CA GLN A 178 -11.34 17.14 0.26
C GLN A 178 -12.24 15.94 0.55
N SER A 179 -13.54 16.17 0.76
CA SER A 179 -14.48 15.09 1.11
C SER A 179 -14.61 14.03 0.02
N SER A 180 -14.57 14.44 -1.24
CA SER A 180 -14.68 13.52 -2.36
C SER A 180 -13.40 12.69 -2.55
N GLY A 181 -12.23 13.29 -2.40
CA GLY A 181 -10.96 12.57 -2.40
C GLY A 181 -10.81 11.60 -1.23
N ASP A 182 -11.20 12.02 -0.01
CA ASP A 182 -11.19 11.13 1.17
C ASP A 182 -12.15 9.94 0.99
N HIS A 183 -13.33 10.17 0.40
CA HIS A 183 -14.28 9.09 0.12
C HIS A 183 -13.72 8.10 -0.90
N LEU A 184 -13.14 8.61 -2.01
CA LEU A 184 -12.52 7.79 -3.02
C LEU A 184 -11.37 6.97 -2.44
N LEU A 185 -10.46 7.58 -1.67
CA LEU A 185 -9.35 6.88 -1.04
C LEU A 185 -9.84 5.76 -0.12
N ARG A 186 -10.83 6.03 0.74
CA ARG A 186 -11.41 5.01 1.63
C ARG A 186 -12.05 3.86 0.85
N GLN A 187 -12.69 4.15 -0.29
CA GLN A 187 -13.28 3.11 -1.13
C GLN A 187 -12.19 2.23 -1.76
N ILE A 188 -11.14 2.83 -2.31
CA ILE A 188 -10.00 2.13 -2.91
C ILE A 188 -9.34 1.23 -1.88
N VAL A 189 -8.97 1.80 -0.73
CA VAL A 189 -8.34 1.06 0.36
C VAL A 189 -9.22 -0.09 0.79
N ARG A 190 -10.50 0.15 1.08
CA ARG A 190 -11.42 -0.93 1.51
C ARG A 190 -11.53 -2.03 0.47
N GLN A 191 -11.62 -1.70 -0.82
CA GLN A 191 -11.79 -2.69 -1.89
C GLN A 191 -10.51 -3.51 -2.10
N ILE A 192 -9.36 -2.85 -2.21
CA ILE A 192 -8.08 -3.50 -2.47
C ILE A 192 -7.64 -4.32 -1.26
N SER A 193 -7.67 -3.72 -0.07
CA SER A 193 -7.27 -4.38 1.17
C SER A 193 -8.05 -5.67 1.42
N ARG A 194 -9.39 -5.62 1.33
CA ARG A 194 -10.22 -6.83 1.52
C ARG A 194 -9.94 -7.90 0.48
N LYS A 195 -9.72 -7.50 -0.78
CA LYS A 195 -9.42 -8.43 -1.85
C LYS A 195 -8.06 -9.11 -1.64
N LEU A 196 -7.05 -8.33 -1.21
CA LEU A 196 -5.73 -8.86 -0.84
C LEU A 196 -5.83 -9.84 0.33
N THR A 197 -6.49 -9.45 1.43
CA THR A 197 -6.70 -10.31 2.60
C THR A 197 -7.29 -11.66 2.20
N TRP A 198 -8.37 -11.63 1.40
CA TRP A 198 -9.00 -12.85 0.93
C TRP A 198 -8.06 -13.69 0.05
N LYS A 199 -7.36 -13.08 -0.89
CA LYS A 199 -6.48 -13.82 -1.79
C LYS A 199 -5.30 -14.46 -1.07
N VAL A 200 -4.73 -13.77 -0.09
CA VAL A 200 -3.65 -14.31 0.75
C VAL A 200 -4.18 -15.49 1.57
N GLN A 201 -5.38 -15.37 2.13
CA GLN A 201 -6.04 -16.47 2.84
C GLN A 201 -6.32 -17.66 1.91
N GLU A 202 -6.86 -17.44 0.73
CA GLU A 202 -7.17 -18.48 -0.25
C GLU A 202 -5.91 -19.18 -0.76
N ASP A 203 -4.86 -18.42 -1.10
CA ASP A 203 -3.56 -18.95 -1.56
C ASP A 203 -2.86 -19.76 -0.46
N PHE A 204 -2.90 -19.30 0.79
CA PHE A 204 -2.38 -20.04 1.94
C PHE A 204 -3.06 -21.41 2.08
N HIS A 205 -4.40 -21.44 2.13
CA HIS A 205 -5.14 -22.69 2.33
C HIS A 205 -4.98 -23.63 1.13
N ALA A 206 -4.95 -23.11 -0.09
CA ALA A 206 -4.70 -23.91 -1.29
C ALA A 206 -3.30 -24.53 -1.29
N THR A 207 -2.28 -23.76 -0.92
CA THR A 207 -0.87 -24.22 -0.87
C THR A 207 -0.68 -25.32 0.17
N HIS A 208 -1.42 -25.26 1.28
CA HIS A 208 -1.35 -26.25 2.36
C HIS A 208 -2.42 -27.36 2.26
N GLN A 209 -3.24 -27.37 1.20
CA GLN A 209 -4.33 -28.34 1.02
C GLN A 209 -5.33 -28.35 2.18
N LEU A 210 -5.56 -27.18 2.77
CA LEU A 210 -6.49 -26.97 3.87
C LEU A 210 -7.83 -26.43 3.37
N PRO A 211 -8.94 -26.72 4.06
CA PRO A 211 -10.22 -26.10 3.75
C PRO A 211 -10.19 -24.61 4.09
N CYS A 212 -10.37 -23.75 3.09
CA CYS A 212 -10.40 -22.30 3.29
C CYS A 212 -11.65 -21.88 4.10
N PRO A 213 -11.50 -21.08 5.17
CA PRO A 213 -12.64 -20.58 5.95
C PRO A 213 -13.53 -19.68 5.09
N PRO A 214 -14.83 -19.58 5.45
CA PRO A 214 -15.75 -18.71 4.73
C PRO A 214 -15.33 -17.25 4.86
N ARG A 215 -15.63 -16.45 3.82
CA ARG A 215 -15.41 -15.00 3.82
C ARG A 215 -16.19 -14.34 4.96
N ARG A 216 -15.52 -14.08 6.07
CA ARG A 216 -16.04 -13.28 7.17
C ARG A 216 -15.59 -11.84 6.97
N ARG A 217 -16.50 -10.89 7.19
CA ARG A 217 -16.11 -9.48 7.27
C ARG A 217 -15.63 -9.25 8.69
N ALA A 218 -14.44 -8.66 8.88
CA ALA A 218 -14.11 -8.12 10.19
C ALA A 218 -15.22 -7.15 10.64
N PRO A 219 -15.64 -7.22 11.91
CA PRO A 219 -16.71 -6.38 12.46
C PRO A 219 -16.27 -4.93 12.76
N PHE A 220 -15.07 -4.51 12.34
CA PHE A 220 -14.45 -3.24 12.73
C PHE A 220 -14.62 -2.14 11.68
#